data_AF-A0A8K0PKN9-F1
#
_entry.id   AF-A0A8K0PKN9-F1
#
_cell.length_a   1.000
_cell.length_b   1.000
_cell.length_c   1.000
_cell.angle_alpha   90.00
_cell.angle_beta   90.00
_cell.angle_gamma   90.00
#
_symmetry.space_group_name_H-M   'P 1'
#
loop_
_entity.id
_entity.type
_entity.pdbx_description
1 polymer ?
#
loop_
_entity_poly.entity_id
_entity_poly.type
_entity_poly.pdbx_seq_one_letter_code
_entity_poly.pdbx_strand_id
1 'polypeptide(L)'
;MAQQPTAPASPSTDHLHASYLPRDIPYSPTFEDAITTLLLSPPPSLPLPSPTPTASLPHLPLSSLPLPPTDARRTHPSPIPGLLLTHPGGYLEGGPGLSPSEDEFAAHFIAEHGIRDGDALARMVDREVQGQLEVARERARNRQEGKRKNEGIEAEIRAMEEQLRVEMRVLNKARERARERRERRERRERRERRGRRRGGG
;
A
#
# COMPACT_ATOMS: atom_id res chain seq x y z
N MET A 1 -54.42 32.91 -13.95
CA MET A 1 -53.12 33.20 -13.31
C MET A 1 -52.07 32.34 -14.00
N ALA A 2 -51.07 32.98 -14.61
CA ALA A 2 -50.10 32.33 -15.49
C ALA A 2 -49.09 31.50 -14.69
N GLN A 3 -48.78 30.29 -15.19
CA GLN A 3 -47.71 29.44 -14.68
C GLN A 3 -46.37 30.05 -15.06
N GLN A 4 -45.48 30.29 -14.09
CA GLN A 4 -44.09 30.62 -14.36
C GLN A 4 -43.36 29.36 -14.85
N PRO A 5 -42.55 29.42 -15.92
CA PRO A 5 -41.75 28.30 -16.35
C PRO A 5 -40.57 28.12 -15.40
N THR A 6 -40.50 26.97 -14.73
CA THR A 6 -39.32 26.53 -13.97
C THR A 6 -38.16 26.39 -14.96
N ALA A 7 -37.10 27.17 -14.75
CA ALA A 7 -35.87 27.05 -15.52
C ALA A 7 -35.31 25.62 -15.39
N PRO A 8 -34.75 25.01 -16.46
CA PRO A 8 -34.09 23.72 -16.36
C PRO A 8 -32.88 23.86 -15.45
N ALA A 9 -32.79 23.02 -14.42
CA ALA A 9 -31.60 22.89 -13.59
C ALA A 9 -30.40 22.64 -14.49
N SER A 10 -29.39 23.51 -14.41
CA SER A 10 -28.12 23.33 -15.10
C SER A 10 -27.51 21.98 -14.70
N PRO A 11 -26.91 21.20 -15.63
CA PRO A 11 -26.25 19.96 -15.26
C PRO A 11 -25.11 20.29 -14.30
N SER A 12 -25.16 19.72 -13.09
CA SER A 12 -24.15 19.90 -12.05
C SER A 12 -22.79 19.42 -12.56
N THR A 13 -21.85 20.36 -12.71
CA THR A 13 -20.44 20.12 -13.08
C THR A 13 -19.59 19.52 -11.94
N ASP A 14 -20.23 19.13 -10.83
CA ASP A 14 -19.61 18.64 -9.58
C ASP A 14 -18.71 17.39 -9.76
N HIS A 15 -18.77 16.71 -10.90
CA HIS A 15 -17.98 15.50 -11.16
C HIS A 15 -16.67 15.76 -11.90
N LEU A 16 -16.45 16.98 -12.39
CA LEU A 16 -15.25 17.35 -13.15
C LEU A 16 -14.05 17.67 -12.26
N HIS A 17 -14.32 18.04 -11.01
CA HIS A 17 -13.32 18.49 -10.05
C HIS A 17 -13.51 17.76 -8.71
N ALA A 18 -12.41 17.51 -8.02
CA ALA A 18 -12.43 16.86 -6.72
C ALA A 18 -12.78 17.86 -5.62
N SER A 19 -13.61 17.44 -4.68
CA SER A 19 -13.89 18.14 -3.42
C SER A 19 -12.94 17.74 -2.29
N TYR A 20 -11.89 16.98 -2.61
CA TYR A 20 -10.93 16.42 -1.67
C TYR A 20 -9.49 16.59 -2.20
N LEU A 21 -8.53 16.58 -1.29
CA LEU A 21 -7.11 16.66 -1.59
C LEU A 21 -6.46 15.27 -1.60
N PRO A 22 -5.31 15.08 -2.25
CA PRO A 22 -4.60 13.79 -2.26
C PRO A 22 -4.31 13.26 -0.86
N ARG A 23 -4.02 14.16 0.10
CA ARG A 23 -3.76 13.81 1.50
C ARG A 23 -4.98 13.27 2.26
N ASP A 24 -6.18 13.51 1.74
CA ASP A 24 -7.43 13.02 2.33
C ASP A 24 -7.74 11.59 1.87
N ILE A 25 -7.04 11.11 0.83
CA ILE A 25 -7.20 9.76 0.30
C ILE A 25 -6.60 8.75 1.29
N PRO A 26 -7.35 7.70 1.70
CA PRO A 26 -6.85 6.71 2.63
C PRO A 26 -5.57 6.03 2.13
N TYR A 27 -4.63 5.83 3.06
CA TYR A 27 -3.43 5.07 2.77
C TYR A 27 -3.77 3.63 2.36
N SER A 28 -3.16 3.16 1.27
CA SER A 28 -3.29 1.77 0.81
C SER A 28 -1.89 1.18 0.52
N PRO A 29 -1.43 0.19 1.30
CA PRO A 29 -0.13 -0.42 1.07
C PRO A 29 -0.07 -1.14 -0.27
N THR A 30 -1.17 -1.75 -0.72
CA THR A 30 -1.25 -2.47 -2.00
C THR A 30 -1.14 -1.51 -3.19
N PHE A 31 -1.73 -0.32 -3.10
CA PHE A 31 -1.58 0.72 -4.12
C PHE A 31 -0.13 1.20 -4.19
N GLU A 32 0.46 1.58 -3.06
CA GLU A 32 1.86 2.01 -2.95
C GLU A 32 2.84 0.98 -3.52
N ASP A 33 2.59 -0.31 -3.25
CA ASP A 33 3.42 -1.40 -3.76
C ASP A 33 3.30 -1.56 -5.27
N ALA A 34 2.11 -1.35 -5.82
CA ALA A 34 1.89 -1.36 -7.25
C ALA A 34 2.60 -0.17 -7.92
N ILE A 35 2.52 1.03 -7.35
CA ILE A 35 3.25 2.22 -7.84
C ILE A 35 4.77 2.00 -7.75
N THR A 36 5.26 1.45 -6.64
CA THR A 36 6.67 1.08 -6.46
C THR A 36 7.13 0.15 -7.57
N THR A 37 6.32 -0.86 -7.90
CA THR A 37 6.62 -1.82 -8.97
C THR A 37 6.69 -1.13 -10.33
N LEU A 38 5.73 -0.25 -10.63
CA LEU A 38 5.70 0.52 -11.90
C LEU A 38 6.92 1.46 -12.04
N LEU A 39 7.33 2.12 -10.95
CA LEU A 39 8.47 3.04 -10.96
C LEU A 39 9.81 2.30 -11.16
N LEU A 40 9.96 1.11 -10.58
CA LEU A 40 11.20 0.32 -10.65
C LEU A 40 11.26 -0.60 -11.87
N SER A 41 10.11 -1.02 -12.39
CA SER A 41 9.98 -1.97 -13.50
C SER A 41 8.79 -1.56 -14.37
N PRO A 42 8.94 -0.46 -15.13
CA PRO A 42 7.85 0.03 -15.97
C PRO A 42 7.51 -1.00 -17.06
N PRO A 43 6.22 -1.25 -17.33
CA PRO A 43 5.83 -2.15 -18.40
C PRO A 43 6.25 -1.58 -19.76
N PRO A 44 6.47 -2.44 -20.77
CA PRO A 44 6.67 -1.97 -22.15
C PRO A 44 5.46 -1.13 -22.57
N SER A 45 5.69 -0.11 -23.40
CA SER A 45 4.67 0.83 -23.85
C SER A 45 3.45 0.09 -24.41
N LEU A 46 2.39 0.01 -23.62
CA LEU A 46 1.11 -0.55 -24.05
C LEU A 46 0.39 0.49 -24.94
N PRO A 47 -0.41 0.04 -25.92
CA PRO A 47 -1.26 0.94 -26.67
C PRO A 47 -2.18 1.67 -25.68
N LEU A 48 -2.16 3.00 -25.72
CA LEU A 48 -3.05 3.80 -24.88
C LEU A 48 -4.50 3.52 -25.28
N PRO A 49 -5.40 3.27 -24.31
CA PRO A 49 -6.82 3.21 -24.60
C PRO A 49 -7.29 4.56 -25.13
N SER A 50 -8.34 4.55 -25.96
CA SER A 50 -8.99 5.80 -26.37
C SER A 50 -9.45 6.55 -25.12
N PRO A 51 -8.99 7.80 -24.91
CA PRO A 51 -9.33 8.54 -23.70
C PRO A 51 -10.83 8.78 -23.65
N THR A 52 -11.41 8.60 -22.46
CA THR A 52 -12.83 8.83 -22.25
C THR A 52 -13.12 10.31 -22.45
N PRO A 53 -14.16 10.68 -23.24
CA PRO A 53 -14.53 12.08 -23.40
C PRO A 53 -14.89 12.72 -22.06
N THR A 54 -14.60 14.01 -21.90
CA THR A 54 -14.85 14.76 -20.66
C THR A 54 -16.31 14.68 -20.20
N ALA A 55 -17.26 14.57 -21.13
CA ALA A 55 -18.69 14.45 -20.84
C ALA A 55 -19.11 13.09 -20.23
N SER A 56 -18.25 12.08 -20.26
CA SER A 56 -18.54 10.73 -19.74
C SER A 56 -17.49 10.25 -18.73
N LEU A 57 -16.85 11.18 -18.02
CA LEU A 57 -15.88 10.86 -16.99
C LEU A 57 -16.55 10.18 -15.78
N PRO A 58 -15.87 9.22 -15.12
CA PRO A 58 -16.45 8.46 -14.02
C PRO A 58 -16.55 9.32 -12.76
N HIS A 59 -17.73 9.36 -12.12
CA HIS A 59 -17.84 9.95 -10.79
C HIS A 59 -17.17 9.05 -9.74
N LEU A 60 -16.17 9.59 -9.05
CA LEU A 60 -15.35 8.87 -8.07
C LEU A 60 -15.38 9.58 -6.71
N PRO A 61 -16.14 9.07 -5.72
CA PRO A 61 -16.10 9.61 -4.37
C PRO A 61 -14.82 9.17 -3.63
N LEU A 62 -14.40 9.97 -2.64
CA LEU A 62 -13.21 9.71 -1.81
C LEU A 62 -13.17 8.29 -1.21
N SER A 63 -14.32 7.76 -0.80
CA SER A 63 -14.45 6.42 -0.22
C SER A 63 -14.10 5.27 -1.17
N SER A 64 -14.04 5.56 -2.49
CA SER A 64 -13.66 4.58 -3.50
C SER A 64 -12.18 4.59 -3.85
N LEU A 65 -11.41 5.52 -3.28
CA LEU A 65 -9.99 5.72 -3.56
C LEU A 65 -9.11 5.10 -2.46
N PRO A 66 -7.86 4.71 -2.78
CA PRO A 66 -7.22 4.78 -4.09
C PRO A 66 -7.63 3.61 -5.01
N LEU A 67 -7.71 3.88 -6.31
CA LEU A 67 -8.00 2.87 -7.32
C LEU A 67 -6.75 2.06 -7.69
N PRO A 68 -6.87 0.75 -7.95
CA PRO A 68 -5.77 -0.04 -8.49
C PRO A 68 -5.24 0.54 -9.81
N PRO A 69 -3.92 0.44 -10.11
CA PRO A 69 -3.36 0.90 -11.39
C PRO A 69 -3.97 0.23 -12.63
N THR A 70 -4.54 -0.96 -12.47
CA THR A 70 -5.19 -1.75 -13.53
C THR A 70 -6.70 -1.48 -13.67
N ASP A 71 -7.25 -0.52 -12.91
CA ASP A 71 -8.68 -0.18 -12.99
C ASP A 71 -9.05 0.28 -14.41
N ALA A 72 -10.10 -0.33 -14.98
CA ALA A 72 -10.54 -0.07 -16.36
C ALA A 72 -10.99 1.37 -16.61
N ARG A 73 -11.31 2.14 -15.55
CA ARG A 73 -11.66 3.56 -15.65
C ARG A 73 -10.45 4.46 -15.89
N ARG A 74 -9.23 3.93 -15.77
CA ARG A 74 -7.99 4.67 -16.03
C ARG A 74 -7.69 4.66 -17.52
N THR A 75 -8.04 5.74 -18.22
CA THR A 75 -7.91 5.86 -19.68
C THR A 75 -7.01 7.02 -20.13
N HIS A 76 -6.57 7.88 -19.21
CA HIS A 76 -5.78 9.06 -19.53
C HIS A 76 -4.29 8.84 -19.22
N PRO A 77 -3.36 9.46 -19.97
CA PRO A 77 -1.93 9.34 -19.70
C PRO A 77 -1.56 9.94 -18.34
N SER A 78 -0.57 9.35 -17.68
CA SER A 78 0.11 9.93 -16.52
C SER A 78 1.61 10.07 -16.78
N PRO A 79 2.32 10.90 -15.99
CA PRO A 79 3.79 10.95 -16.04
C PRO A 79 4.48 9.66 -15.61
N ILE A 80 3.81 8.79 -14.84
CA ILE A 80 4.36 7.51 -14.39
C ILE A 80 4.13 6.47 -15.49
N PRO A 81 5.20 5.89 -16.08
CA PRO A 81 5.05 4.90 -17.14
C PRO A 81 4.24 3.68 -16.68
N GLY A 82 3.25 3.29 -17.48
CA GLY A 82 2.36 2.17 -17.17
C GLY A 82 1.23 2.49 -16.20
N LEU A 83 1.16 3.71 -15.65
CA LEU A 83 0.01 4.19 -14.90
C LEU A 83 -0.84 5.11 -15.76
N LEU A 84 -2.14 4.82 -15.80
CA LEU A 84 -3.14 5.68 -16.42
C LEU A 84 -3.95 6.41 -15.34
N LEU A 85 -4.41 7.61 -15.63
CA LEU A 85 -5.31 8.41 -14.81
C LEU A 85 -6.76 8.15 -15.21
N THR A 86 -7.67 8.38 -14.28
CA THR A 86 -9.12 8.33 -14.56
C THR A 86 -9.66 9.60 -15.20
N HIS A 87 -8.94 10.71 -15.03
CA HIS A 87 -9.33 12.04 -15.50
C HIS A 87 -8.10 12.74 -16.08
N PRO A 88 -8.28 13.64 -17.05
CA PRO A 88 -7.19 14.50 -17.52
C PRO A 88 -6.71 15.41 -16.37
N GLY A 89 -5.44 15.32 -16.01
CA GLY A 89 -4.88 16.10 -14.88
C GLY A 89 -5.40 15.67 -13.50
N GLY A 90 -6.00 14.48 -13.38
CA GLY A 90 -6.46 13.94 -12.10
C GLY A 90 -5.35 13.39 -11.22
N TYR A 91 -5.71 12.96 -10.01
CA TYR A 91 -4.77 12.36 -9.06
C TYR A 91 -4.31 10.96 -9.48
N LEU A 92 -3.12 10.57 -9.01
CA LEU A 92 -2.54 9.24 -9.29
C LEU A 92 -3.37 8.11 -8.68
N GLU A 93 -3.91 8.37 -7.50
CA GLU A 93 -4.83 7.53 -6.73
C GLU A 93 -6.18 7.34 -7.45
N GLY A 94 -6.49 8.21 -8.41
CA GLY A 94 -7.76 8.25 -9.13
C GLY A 94 -8.63 9.43 -8.72
N GLY A 95 -9.69 9.65 -9.51
CA GLY A 95 -10.54 10.83 -9.38
C GLY A 95 -10.07 12.03 -10.20
N PRO A 96 -10.91 13.07 -10.27
CA PRO A 96 -10.56 14.36 -10.86
C PRO A 96 -9.51 15.10 -10.02
N GLY A 97 -8.87 16.11 -10.61
CA GLY A 97 -8.04 17.08 -9.89
C GLY A 97 -8.89 18.21 -9.31
N LEU A 98 -8.26 19.16 -8.61
CA LEU A 98 -8.93 20.38 -8.14
C LEU A 98 -9.45 21.23 -9.30
N SER A 99 -10.41 22.10 -9.01
CA SER A 99 -10.80 23.13 -9.97
C SER A 99 -9.65 24.14 -10.15
N PRO A 100 -9.43 24.68 -11.36
CA PRO A 100 -8.38 25.67 -11.59
C PRO A 100 -8.48 26.92 -10.69
N SER A 101 -9.68 27.24 -10.20
CA SER A 101 -9.91 28.34 -9.27
C SER A 101 -9.50 28.03 -7.83
N GLU A 102 -9.52 26.76 -7.44
CA GLU A 102 -9.11 26.30 -6.09
C GLU A 102 -7.65 25.83 -6.07
N ASP A 103 -7.05 25.66 -7.24
CA ASP A 103 -5.66 25.23 -7.38
C ASP A 103 -4.68 26.40 -7.26
N GLU A 104 -4.32 26.73 -6.02
CA GLU A 104 -3.31 27.77 -5.72
C GLU A 104 -1.90 27.37 -6.19
N PHE A 105 -1.64 26.08 -6.42
CA PHE A 105 -0.32 25.59 -6.81
C PHE A 105 0.10 26.14 -8.17
N ALA A 106 -0.81 26.17 -9.15
CA ALA A 106 -0.51 26.65 -10.49
C ALA A 106 -0.02 28.10 -10.49
N ALA A 107 -0.66 28.97 -9.70
CA ALA A 107 -0.26 30.37 -9.57
C ALA A 107 1.11 30.52 -8.87
N HIS A 108 1.35 29.75 -7.80
CA HIS A 108 2.63 29.76 -7.09
C HIS A 108 3.77 29.27 -8.00
N PHE A 109 3.57 28.18 -8.72
CA PHE A 109 4.56 27.58 -9.62
C PHE A 109 4.99 28.55 -10.72
N ILE A 110 4.04 29.27 -11.33
CA ILE A 110 4.31 30.29 -12.35
C ILE A 110 5.15 31.44 -11.75
N ALA A 111 4.78 31.91 -10.56
CA ALA A 111 5.47 33.01 -9.88
C ALA A 111 6.89 32.63 -9.45
N GLU A 112 7.07 31.46 -8.84
CA GLU A 112 8.35 30.95 -8.35
C GLU A 112 9.37 30.77 -9.47
N HIS A 113 8.95 30.24 -10.62
CA HIS A 113 9.81 30.00 -11.76
C HIS A 113 9.87 31.18 -12.75
N GLY A 114 9.15 32.28 -12.47
CA GLY A 114 9.13 33.48 -13.32
C GLY A 114 8.63 33.21 -14.74
N ILE A 115 7.67 32.31 -14.88
CA ILE A 115 7.18 31.82 -16.18
C ILE A 115 6.32 32.90 -16.85
N ARG A 116 6.60 33.22 -18.12
CA ARG A 116 5.92 34.28 -18.87
C ARG A 116 5.28 33.81 -20.18
N ASP A 117 5.65 32.63 -20.66
CA ASP A 117 5.16 32.06 -21.91
C ASP A 117 4.83 30.56 -21.74
N GLY A 118 4.02 30.03 -22.66
CA GLY A 118 3.53 28.65 -22.60
C GLY A 118 4.61 27.60 -22.85
N ASP A 119 5.60 27.91 -23.70
CA ASP A 119 6.68 26.98 -24.01
C ASP A 119 7.66 26.82 -22.84
N ALA A 120 7.92 27.91 -22.11
CA ALA A 120 8.68 27.91 -20.86
C ALA A 120 7.92 27.15 -19.78
N LEU A 121 6.60 27.30 -19.71
CA LEU A 121 5.77 26.49 -18.80
C LEU A 121 5.96 25.00 -19.08
N ALA A 122 5.79 24.57 -20.34
CA ALA A 122 5.92 23.17 -20.71
C ALA A 122 7.30 22.60 -20.35
N ARG A 123 8.39 23.32 -20.70
CA ARG A 123 9.76 22.89 -20.36
C ARG A 123 10.02 22.81 -18.86
N MET A 124 9.48 23.76 -18.09
CA MET A 124 9.66 23.78 -16.63
C MET A 124 8.87 22.67 -15.95
N VAL A 125 7.62 22.44 -16.39
CA VAL A 125 6.79 21.32 -15.91
C VAL A 125 7.48 20.00 -16.22
N ASP A 126 7.95 19.80 -17.44
CA ASP A 126 8.66 18.56 -17.83
C ASP A 126 9.90 18.33 -16.96
N ARG A 127 10.70 19.38 -16.72
CA ARG A 127 11.89 19.29 -15.88
C ARG A 127 11.54 18.92 -14.44
N GLU A 128 10.54 19.57 -13.86
CA GLU A 128 10.12 19.31 -12.48
C GLU A 128 9.55 17.90 -12.35
N VAL A 129 8.69 17.48 -13.29
CA VAL A 129 8.13 16.13 -13.34
C VAL A 129 9.24 15.07 -13.41
N GLN A 130 10.26 15.26 -14.25
CA GLN A 130 11.40 14.35 -14.30
C GLN A 130 12.17 14.31 -12.97
N GLY A 131 12.39 15.46 -12.33
CA GLY A 131 13.01 15.53 -11.01
C GLY A 131 12.22 14.77 -9.94
N GLN A 132 10.91 14.97 -9.89
CA GLN A 132 10.01 14.29 -8.96
C GLN A 132 9.94 12.78 -9.24
N LEU A 133 10.00 12.35 -10.51
CA LEU A 133 10.06 10.94 -10.87
C LEU A 133 11.35 10.27 -10.37
N GLU A 134 12.50 10.94 -10.42
CA GLU A 134 13.74 10.40 -9.86
C GLU A 134 13.67 10.25 -8.33
N VAL A 135 13.14 11.26 -7.64
CA VAL A 135 12.90 11.19 -6.19
C VAL A 135 11.93 10.04 -5.86
N ALA A 136 10.85 9.88 -6.65
CA ALA A 136 9.90 8.79 -6.48
C ALA A 136 10.55 7.42 -6.70
N ARG A 137 11.41 7.27 -7.71
CA ARG A 137 12.19 6.05 -7.96
C ARG A 137 13.13 5.73 -6.80
N GLU A 138 13.82 6.72 -6.25
CA GLU A 138 14.67 6.53 -5.08
C GLU A 138 13.87 6.05 -3.86
N ARG A 139 12.73 6.70 -3.57
CA ARG A 139 11.82 6.28 -2.50
C ARG A 139 11.29 4.86 -2.72
N ALA A 140 10.97 4.50 -3.96
CA ALA A 140 10.54 3.16 -4.34
C ALA A 140 11.64 2.11 -4.06
N ARG A 141 12.90 2.39 -4.38
CA ARG A 141 14.06 1.51 -4.05
C ARG A 141 14.19 1.33 -2.54
N ASN A 142 14.16 2.44 -1.79
CA ASN A 142 14.29 2.42 -0.33
C ASN A 142 13.16 1.61 0.31
N ARG A 143 11.93 1.74 -0.19
CA ARG A 143 10.79 0.93 0.26
C ARG A 143 11.01 -0.55 -0.03
N GLN A 144 11.44 -0.91 -1.24
CA GLN A 144 11.69 -2.30 -1.61
C GLN A 144 12.80 -2.93 -0.75
N GLU A 145 13.86 -2.18 -0.48
CA GLU A 145 14.94 -2.63 0.42
C GLU A 145 14.44 -2.81 1.85
N GLY A 146 13.68 -1.85 2.37
CA GLY A 146 13.06 -1.93 3.70
C GLY A 146 12.18 -3.17 3.85
N LYS A 147 11.37 -3.49 2.83
CA LYS A 147 10.56 -4.71 2.81
C LYS A 147 11.40 -5.98 2.85
N ARG A 148 12.44 -6.08 2.03
CA ARG A 148 13.35 -7.24 2.02
C ARG A 148 14.03 -7.44 3.38
N LYS A 149 14.43 -6.34 4.03
CA LYS A 149 15.00 -6.38 5.39
C LYS A 149 13.97 -6.90 6.39
N ASN A 150 12.74 -6.39 6.35
CA ASN A 150 11.67 -6.84 7.23
C ASN A 150 11.36 -8.33 7.04
N GLU A 151 11.26 -8.80 5.79
CA GLU A 151 11.05 -10.22 5.47
C GLU A 151 12.18 -11.11 6.03
N GLY A 152 13.43 -10.64 5.94
CA GLY A 152 14.59 -11.31 6.53
C GLY A 152 14.52 -11.41 8.05
N ILE A 153 14.16 -10.31 8.73
CA ILE A 153 13.99 -10.28 10.19
C ILE A 153 12.84 -11.21 10.60
N GLU A 154 11.71 -11.21 9.90
CA GLU A 154 10.59 -12.11 10.17
C GLU A 154 10.97 -13.59 9.99
N ALA A 155 11.84 -13.90 9.04
CA ALA A 155 12.37 -15.26 8.87
C ALA A 155 13.30 -15.65 10.04
N GLU A 156 14.15 -14.74 10.50
CA GLU A 156 15.04 -14.95 11.64
C GLU A 156 14.25 -15.16 12.95
N ILE A 157 13.23 -14.33 13.19
CA ILE A 157 12.31 -14.50 14.34
C ILE A 157 11.68 -15.88 14.31
N ARG A 158 11.15 -16.31 13.16
CA ARG A 158 10.55 -17.64 13.02
C ARG A 158 11.54 -18.77 13.30
N ALA A 159 12.77 -18.66 12.79
CA ALA A 159 13.81 -19.65 13.05
C ALA A 159 14.17 -19.76 14.54
N MET A 160 14.29 -18.61 15.24
CA MET A 160 14.53 -18.58 16.68
C MET A 160 13.38 -19.18 17.48
N GLU A 161 12.13 -18.90 17.11
CA GLU A 161 10.94 -19.49 17.74
C GLU A 161 10.90 -21.01 17.57
N GLU A 162 11.25 -21.52 16.39
CA GLU A 162 11.34 -22.95 16.13
C GLU A 162 12.44 -23.62 16.97
N GLN A 163 13.62 -22.99 17.06
CA GLN A 163 14.70 -23.46 17.91
C GLN A 163 14.26 -23.53 19.38
N LEU A 164 13.68 -22.46 19.91
CA LEU A 164 13.15 -22.41 21.28
C LEU A 164 12.11 -23.51 21.51
N ARG A 165 11.23 -23.76 20.53
CA ARG A 165 10.21 -24.81 20.62
C ARG A 165 10.83 -26.20 20.71
N VAL A 166 11.90 -26.47 19.97
CA VAL A 166 12.64 -27.74 20.05
C VAL A 166 13.34 -27.89 21.40
N GLU A 167 14.02 -26.84 21.87
CA GLU A 167 14.69 -26.84 23.18
C GLU A 167 13.70 -27.11 24.32
N MET A 168 12.54 -26.47 24.30
CA MET A 168 11.48 -26.70 25.29
C MET A 168 10.97 -28.15 25.26
N ARG A 169 10.81 -28.76 24.08
CA ARG A 169 10.44 -30.18 23.97
C ARG A 169 11.50 -31.10 24.57
N VAL A 170 12.78 -30.84 24.30
CA VAL A 170 13.89 -31.62 24.86
C VAL A 170 13.93 -31.50 26.38
N LEU A 171 13.83 -30.29 26.92
CA LEU A 171 13.81 -30.04 28.35
C LEU A 171 12.62 -30.71 29.04
N ASN A 172 11.42 -30.63 28.46
CA ASN A 172 10.24 -31.29 29.02
C ASN A 172 10.38 -32.82 29.02
N LYS A 173 10.89 -33.41 27.93
CA LYS A 173 11.15 -34.85 27.85
C LYS A 173 12.22 -35.29 28.85
N ALA A 174 13.26 -34.48 29.07
CA ALA A 174 14.28 -34.74 30.08
C ALA A 174 13.70 -34.70 31.50
N ARG A 175 12.85 -33.70 31.80
CA ARG A 175 12.14 -33.59 33.08
C ARG A 175 11.22 -34.77 33.34
N GLU A 176 10.46 -35.21 32.34
CA GLU A 176 9.58 -36.37 32.43
C GLU A 176 10.38 -37.66 32.71
N ARG A 177 11.43 -37.93 31.93
CA ARG A 177 12.34 -39.07 32.18
C ARG A 177 12.96 -39.05 33.56
N ALA A 178 13.31 -37.87 34.09
CA ALA A 178 13.84 -37.74 35.45
C ALA A 178 12.78 -38.10 36.51
N ARG A 179 11.51 -37.70 36.32
CA ARG A 179 10.40 -38.07 37.20
C ARG A 179 10.14 -39.57 37.18
N GLU A 180 10.06 -40.18 36.00
CA GLU A 180 9.87 -41.63 35.85
C GLU A 180 10.98 -42.42 36.56
N ARG A 181 12.24 -41.98 36.44
CA ARG A 181 13.38 -42.61 37.13
C ARG A 181 13.25 -42.55 38.65
N ARG A 182 12.82 -41.42 39.20
CA ARG A 182 12.58 -41.24 40.64
C ARG A 182 11.44 -42.16 41.10
N GLU A 183 10.30 -42.16 40.41
CA GLU A 183 9.16 -43.01 40.75
C GLU A 183 9.49 -44.51 40.68
N ARG A 184 10.24 -44.95 39.66
CA ARG A 184 10.71 -46.34 39.54
C ARG A 184 11.59 -46.75 40.71
N ARG A 185 12.51 -45.87 41.13
CA ARG A 185 13.38 -46.10 42.29
C ARG A 185 12.56 -46.22 43.57
N GLU A 186 11.64 -45.29 43.82
CA GLU A 186 10.75 -45.33 44.99
C GLU A 186 9.86 -46.59 45.02
N ARG A 187 9.31 -47.00 43.86
CA ARG A 187 8.52 -48.24 43.75
C ARG A 187 9.35 -49.48 44.08
N ARG A 188 10.60 -49.54 43.62
CA ARG A 188 11.52 -50.64 43.94
C ARG A 188 11.83 -50.68 45.44
N GLU A 189 12.20 -49.55 46.02
CA GLU A 189 12.50 -49.44 47.46
C GLU A 189 11.27 -49.82 48.31
N ARG A 190 10.06 -49.42 47.91
CA ARG A 190 8.81 -49.83 48.59
C ARG A 190 8.56 -51.33 48.52
N ARG A 191 8.82 -51.97 47.37
CA ARG A 191 8.69 -53.43 47.20
C ARG A 191 9.69 -54.19 48.07
N GLU A 192 10.95 -53.76 48.08
CA GLU A 192 12.01 -54.37 48.90
C GLU A 192 11.71 -54.23 50.41
N ARG A 193 11.23 -53.06 50.86
CA ARG A 193 10.78 -52.84 52.25
C ARG A 193 9.59 -53.73 52.64
N ARG A 194 8.64 -53.95 51.73
CA ARG A 194 7.48 -54.85 51.97
C ARG A 194 7.89 -56.32 51.99
N GLY A 195 8.83 -56.73 51.14
CA GLY A 195 9.37 -58.09 51.14
C GLY A 195 10.11 -58.43 52.43
N ARG A 196 10.95 -57.51 52.93
CA ARG A 196 11.66 -57.68 54.21
C ARG A 196 10.72 -57.78 55.42
N ARG A 197 9.55 -57.13 55.39
CA ARG A 197 8.54 -57.22 56.46
C ARG A 197 7.73 -58.52 56.45
N ARG A 198 7.71 -59.29 55.35
CA ARG A 198 6.97 -60.56 55.23
C ARG A 198 7.82 -61.80 55.49
N GLY A 199 9.15 -61.70 55.41
CA GLY A 199 10.08 -62.83 55.63
C GLY A 199 10.73 -62.86 57.02
N GLY A 200 10.27 -62.06 57.98
CA GLY A 200 10.84 -61.96 59.33
C GLY A 200 9.83 -62.17 60.45
N GLY A 201 8.78 -62.95 60.19
CA GLY A 201 7.79 -63.39 61.19
C GLY A 201 7.80 -64.90 61.31
#